data_AF-A0A7C5MN56-F1
#
_entry.id   AF-A0A7C5MN56-F1
#
_cell.length_a   1.000
_cell.length_b   1.000
_cell.length_c   1.000
_cell.angle_alpha   90.00
_cell.angle_beta   90.00
_cell.angle_gamma   90.00
#
_symmetry.space_group_name_H-M   'P 1'
#
loop_
_entity.id
_entity.type
_entity.pdbx_description
1 polymer ?
#
loop_
_entity_poly.entity_id
_entity_poly.type
_entity_poly.pdbx_seq_one_letter_code
_entity_poly.pdbx_strand_id
1 'polypeptide(L)'
;MSEFHPTVIIGKNVRIGKNVKFHPYCVIDGEIEIADECEIGPFVRITGWVKIGKGTVIYPFAAIGEPPQDYSFDGQKGLIEIGEGCIIREGVTIHTPVNGAGGEKTIVGNKCFLMANSHVAHNCKLGNNVILANGCLLAGYVEVEDFAFLSGNVTVHQHCRIGEYSMTSGLSKIPQDIPPYSLVEGSPAEFRGINVVGLKRRGFSEEDRKIIKQAYKILYDKSRPRSESLAIIEKEYSSNKYVAHIVDFVKKSKRGILNSHHE
;
A
#
# COMPACT_ATOMS: atom_id res chain seq x y z
N MET A 1 -5.72 26.76 -17.13
CA MET A 1 -6.95 26.09 -17.64
C MET A 1 -6.62 24.63 -17.83
N SER A 2 -7.59 23.72 -17.71
CA SER A 2 -7.35 22.29 -17.94
C SER A 2 -7.35 21.98 -19.44
N GLU A 3 -6.56 20.98 -19.84
CA GLU A 3 -6.33 20.57 -21.24
C GLU A 3 -7.04 19.25 -21.51
N PHE A 4 -7.84 19.20 -22.58
CA PHE A 4 -8.61 18.01 -22.95
C PHE A 4 -8.33 17.63 -24.39
N HIS A 5 -7.89 16.40 -24.60
CA HIS A 5 -7.91 15.83 -25.94
C HIS A 5 -9.36 15.66 -26.44
N PRO A 6 -9.68 15.88 -27.73
CA PRO A 6 -11.05 15.80 -28.24
C PRO A 6 -11.77 14.45 -28.08
N THR A 7 -11.02 13.38 -27.80
CA THR A 7 -11.57 12.01 -27.65
C THR A 7 -11.80 11.59 -26.21
N VAL A 8 -11.62 12.50 -25.26
CA VAL A 8 -11.87 12.24 -23.84
C VAL A 8 -13.37 12.17 -23.58
N ILE A 9 -13.82 11.17 -22.82
CA ILE A 9 -15.22 11.04 -22.39
C ILE A 9 -15.30 11.37 -20.90
N ILE A 10 -16.14 12.34 -20.54
CA ILE A 10 -16.33 12.81 -19.16
C ILE A 10 -17.81 12.76 -18.79
N GLY A 11 -18.10 12.08 -17.69
CA GLY A 11 -19.42 11.97 -17.09
C GLY A 11 -19.89 13.28 -16.45
N LYS A 12 -21.20 13.40 -16.24
CA LYS A 12 -21.84 14.64 -15.75
C LYS A 12 -21.43 15.03 -14.32
N ASN A 13 -21.05 14.04 -13.51
CA ASN A 13 -20.76 14.22 -12.08
C ASN A 13 -19.25 14.30 -11.77
N VAL A 14 -18.42 14.54 -12.80
CA VAL A 14 -16.98 14.69 -12.65
C VAL A 14 -16.63 16.14 -12.32
N ARG A 15 -15.95 16.35 -11.20
CA ARG A 15 -15.40 17.64 -10.77
C ARG A 15 -13.91 17.67 -11.05
N ILE A 16 -13.47 18.68 -11.79
CA ILE A 16 -12.10 18.79 -12.29
C ILE A 16 -11.48 20.08 -11.75
N GLY A 17 -10.31 19.94 -11.14
CA GLY A 17 -9.48 21.03 -10.67
C GLY A 17 -8.83 21.83 -11.80
N LYS A 18 -7.89 22.69 -11.43
CA LYS A 18 -7.15 23.58 -12.33
C LYS A 18 -5.95 22.85 -12.93
N ASN A 19 -5.67 23.14 -14.20
CA ASN A 19 -4.47 22.69 -14.91
C ASN A 19 -4.34 21.16 -14.94
N VAL A 20 -5.48 20.46 -15.04
CA VAL A 20 -5.51 19.02 -15.25
C VAL A 20 -5.35 18.73 -16.73
N LYS A 21 -4.57 17.70 -17.07
CA LYS A 21 -4.35 17.27 -18.46
C LYS A 21 -5.00 15.91 -18.72
N PHE A 22 -5.79 15.83 -19.78
CA PHE A 22 -6.42 14.59 -20.22
C PHE A 22 -5.94 14.21 -21.63
N HIS A 23 -5.31 13.04 -21.72
CA HIS A 23 -4.79 12.47 -22.95
C HIS A 23 -5.85 11.65 -23.72
N PRO A 24 -5.59 11.26 -24.98
CA PRO A 24 -6.60 10.63 -25.83
C PRO A 24 -7.27 9.39 -25.24
N TYR A 25 -8.58 9.25 -25.50
CA TYR A 25 -9.36 8.03 -25.25
C TYR A 25 -9.47 7.61 -23.78
N CYS A 26 -9.22 8.50 -22.83
CA CYS A 26 -9.56 8.22 -21.44
C CYS A 26 -11.07 8.40 -21.20
N VAL A 27 -11.61 7.59 -20.30
CA VAL A 27 -13.03 7.56 -19.93
C VAL A 27 -13.15 7.79 -18.44
N ILE A 28 -13.80 8.88 -18.05
CA ILE A 28 -13.95 9.32 -16.66
C ILE A 28 -15.44 9.45 -16.38
N ASP A 29 -16.06 8.45 -15.75
CA ASP A 29 -17.52 8.42 -15.58
C ASP A 29 -17.96 7.88 -14.21
N GLY A 30 -18.66 8.72 -13.45
CA GLY A 30 -19.08 8.44 -12.08
C GLY A 30 -19.08 9.69 -11.22
N GLU A 31 -19.08 9.49 -9.91
CA GLU A 31 -18.90 10.56 -8.92
C GLU A 31 -17.41 10.74 -8.65
N ILE A 32 -16.76 11.58 -9.45
CA ILE A 32 -15.31 11.67 -9.48
C ILE A 32 -14.87 13.09 -9.16
N GLU A 33 -13.88 13.22 -8.28
CA GLU A 33 -13.22 14.50 -7.99
C GLU A 33 -11.74 14.38 -8.31
N ILE A 34 -11.25 15.17 -9.27
CA ILE A 34 -9.84 15.24 -9.66
C ILE A 34 -9.31 16.61 -9.24
N ALA A 35 -8.33 16.63 -8.34
CA ALA A 35 -7.71 17.86 -7.87
C ALA A 35 -6.79 18.50 -8.93
N ASP A 36 -6.22 19.65 -8.57
CA ASP A 36 -5.37 20.45 -9.46
C ASP A 36 -4.12 19.68 -9.94
N GLU A 37 -3.57 20.11 -11.07
CA GLU A 37 -2.26 19.69 -11.60
C GLU A 37 -2.12 18.17 -11.85
N CYS A 38 -3.23 17.45 -11.93
CA CYS A 38 -3.23 16.02 -12.28
C CYS A 38 -3.02 15.80 -13.78
N GLU A 39 -2.53 14.62 -14.14
CA GLU A 39 -2.38 14.20 -15.53
C GLU A 39 -2.92 12.79 -15.73
N ILE A 40 -3.89 12.67 -16.64
CA ILE A 40 -4.61 11.44 -16.93
C ILE A 40 -4.20 10.97 -18.33
N GLY A 41 -3.42 9.91 -18.36
CA GLY A 41 -2.85 9.29 -19.56
C GLY A 41 -3.90 8.70 -20.50
N PRO A 42 -3.48 8.34 -21.73
CA PRO A 42 -4.40 7.83 -22.74
C PRO A 42 -4.94 6.45 -22.34
N PHE A 43 -6.17 6.13 -22.76
CA PHE A 43 -6.82 4.86 -22.45
C PHE A 43 -6.98 4.54 -20.96
N VAL A 44 -6.83 5.52 -20.06
CA VAL A 44 -7.18 5.37 -18.65
C VAL A 44 -8.69 5.29 -18.48
N ARG A 45 -9.17 4.37 -17.64
CA ARG A 45 -10.57 4.28 -17.24
C ARG A 45 -10.70 4.56 -15.75
N ILE A 46 -11.50 5.57 -15.40
CA ILE A 46 -11.85 5.90 -14.01
C ILE A 46 -13.37 5.90 -13.88
N THR A 47 -13.90 5.03 -13.03
CA THR A 47 -15.34 4.89 -12.81
C THR A 47 -15.74 4.90 -11.35
N GLY A 48 -17.04 4.89 -11.07
CA GLY A 48 -17.55 4.73 -9.69
C GLY A 48 -17.42 5.99 -8.85
N TRP A 49 -17.00 5.85 -7.59
CA TRP A 49 -16.80 6.96 -6.66
C TRP A 49 -15.33 7.11 -6.28
N VAL A 50 -14.65 8.12 -6.84
CA VAL A 50 -13.19 8.28 -6.73
C VAL A 50 -12.81 9.72 -6.43
N LYS A 51 -11.90 9.91 -5.49
CA LYS A 51 -11.23 11.19 -5.24
C LYS A 51 -9.73 11.05 -5.54
N ILE A 52 -9.18 11.98 -6.32
CA ILE A 52 -7.78 11.98 -6.73
C ILE A 52 -7.13 13.28 -6.28
N GLY A 53 -6.08 13.16 -5.47
CA GLY A 53 -5.33 14.27 -4.90
C GLY A 53 -4.42 14.97 -5.91
N LYS A 54 -4.00 16.18 -5.53
CA LYS A 54 -3.27 17.12 -6.39
C LYS A 54 -2.01 16.50 -6.99
N GLY A 55 -1.70 16.80 -8.26
CA GLY A 55 -0.41 16.44 -8.86
C GLY A 55 -0.23 14.95 -9.13
N THR A 56 -1.28 14.15 -9.04
CA THR A 56 -1.23 12.71 -9.33
C THR A 56 -1.20 12.47 -10.84
N VAL A 57 -0.33 11.56 -11.27
CA VAL A 57 -0.14 11.18 -12.68
C VAL A 57 -0.55 9.73 -12.87
N ILE A 58 -1.45 9.49 -13.82
CA ILE A 58 -2.01 8.17 -14.12
C ILE A 58 -1.65 7.80 -15.56
N TYR A 59 -0.95 6.68 -15.72
CA TYR A 59 -0.40 6.21 -16.98
C TYR A 59 -1.37 5.29 -17.73
N PRO A 60 -1.10 5.00 -19.02
CA PRO A 60 -2.03 4.32 -19.89
C PRO A 60 -2.58 2.99 -19.36
N PHE A 61 -3.83 2.70 -19.72
CA PHE A 61 -4.51 1.43 -19.41
C PHE A 61 -4.75 1.15 -17.92
N ALA A 62 -4.49 2.12 -17.02
CA ALA A 62 -4.92 1.99 -15.63
C ALA A 62 -6.46 1.94 -15.54
N ALA A 63 -6.98 1.06 -14.68
CA ALA A 63 -8.41 0.90 -14.43
C ALA A 63 -8.70 1.13 -12.93
N ILE A 64 -9.42 2.21 -12.63
CA ILE A 64 -9.64 2.68 -11.26
C ILE A 64 -11.14 2.81 -11.00
N GLY A 65 -11.62 2.26 -9.89
CA GLY A 65 -13.03 2.33 -9.52
C GLY A 65 -13.92 1.30 -10.20
N GLU A 66 -13.31 0.22 -10.71
CA GLU A 66 -14.05 -0.98 -11.09
C GLU A 66 -14.58 -1.71 -9.85
N PRO A 67 -15.66 -2.51 -10.00
CA PRO A 67 -16.14 -3.38 -8.96
C PRO A 67 -15.04 -4.30 -8.39
N PRO A 68 -15.10 -4.62 -7.09
CA PRO A 68 -14.21 -5.61 -6.49
C PRO A 68 -14.35 -6.97 -7.16
N GLN A 69 -13.24 -7.74 -7.17
CA GLN A 69 -13.24 -9.14 -7.62
C GLN A 69 -13.67 -10.07 -6.47
N ASP A 70 -14.79 -9.74 -5.83
CA ASP A 70 -15.37 -10.46 -4.70
C ASP A 70 -16.80 -10.84 -5.06
N TYR A 71 -17.10 -12.14 -5.04
CA TYR A 71 -18.43 -12.67 -5.37
C TYR A 71 -19.54 -12.22 -4.41
N SER A 72 -19.18 -11.74 -3.21
CA SER A 72 -20.13 -11.19 -2.25
C SER A 72 -20.54 -9.75 -2.52
N PHE A 73 -19.91 -9.08 -3.50
CA PHE A 73 -20.22 -7.69 -3.82
C PHE A 73 -21.63 -7.54 -4.41
N ASP A 74 -22.42 -6.67 -3.79
CA ASP A 74 -23.83 -6.45 -4.09
C ASP A 74 -24.10 -5.17 -4.89
N GLY A 75 -23.04 -4.53 -5.42
CA GLY A 75 -23.16 -3.29 -6.18
C GLY A 75 -23.21 -2.04 -5.30
N GLN A 76 -23.02 -2.16 -3.97
CA GLN A 76 -22.93 -1.00 -3.10
C GLN A 76 -21.85 -0.02 -3.54
N LYS A 77 -22.22 1.25 -3.50
CA LYS A 77 -21.29 2.34 -3.77
C LYS A 77 -20.23 2.43 -2.65
N GLY A 78 -18.98 2.59 -3.04
CA GLY A 78 -17.85 2.72 -2.12
C GLY A 78 -16.82 3.69 -2.64
N LEU A 79 -16.14 4.38 -1.72
CA LEU A 79 -15.20 5.44 -2.08
C LEU A 79 -13.78 4.90 -2.23
N ILE A 80 -13.11 5.31 -3.32
CA ILE A 80 -11.67 5.23 -3.48
C ILE A 80 -11.06 6.61 -3.24
N GLU A 81 -10.07 6.70 -2.35
CA GLU A 81 -9.29 7.92 -2.13
C GLU A 81 -7.84 7.69 -2.56
N ILE A 82 -7.36 8.50 -3.51
CA ILE A 82 -5.97 8.52 -3.96
C ILE A 82 -5.38 9.87 -3.55
N GLY A 83 -4.25 9.84 -2.85
CA GLY A 83 -3.57 11.02 -2.32
C GLY A 83 -2.91 11.90 -3.38
N GLU A 84 -2.17 12.91 -2.90
CA GLU A 84 -1.41 13.84 -3.75
C GLU A 84 -0.10 13.22 -4.27
N GLY A 85 0.33 13.66 -5.46
CA GLY A 85 1.64 13.36 -6.02
C GLY A 85 1.90 11.87 -6.27
N CYS A 86 0.85 11.07 -6.44
CA CYS A 86 1.00 9.66 -6.75
C CYS A 86 1.41 9.47 -8.21
N ILE A 87 2.17 8.41 -8.48
CA ILE A 87 2.49 7.95 -9.83
C ILE A 87 1.89 6.56 -9.99
N ILE A 88 0.86 6.47 -10.82
CA ILE A 88 0.12 5.24 -11.09
C ILE A 88 0.48 4.80 -12.50
N ARG A 89 1.27 3.73 -12.61
CA ARG A 89 1.83 3.25 -13.88
C ARG A 89 0.82 2.44 -14.70
N GLU A 90 1.30 1.95 -15.84
CA GLU A 90 0.51 1.30 -16.87
C GLU A 90 -0.22 0.07 -16.32
N GLY A 91 -1.50 -0.09 -16.66
CA GLY A 91 -2.27 -1.29 -16.30
C GLY A 91 -2.50 -1.48 -14.79
N VAL A 92 -2.20 -0.49 -13.95
CA VAL A 92 -2.52 -0.56 -12.51
C VAL A 92 -4.03 -0.64 -12.32
N THR A 93 -4.45 -1.49 -11.38
CA THR A 93 -5.86 -1.66 -11.01
C THR A 93 -6.10 -1.29 -9.55
N ILE A 94 -7.13 -0.48 -9.29
CA ILE A 94 -7.52 -0.06 -7.94
C ILE A 94 -9.04 -0.21 -7.81
N HIS A 95 -9.49 -1.10 -6.94
CA HIS A 95 -10.90 -1.52 -6.91
C HIS A 95 -11.70 -0.87 -5.78
N THR A 96 -12.98 -0.65 -6.06
CA THR A 96 -13.97 -0.17 -5.10
C THR A 96 -14.04 -1.10 -3.89
N PRO A 97 -14.20 -0.58 -2.66
CA PRO A 97 -14.35 -1.42 -1.48
C PRO A 97 -15.67 -2.21 -1.50
N VAL A 98 -15.71 -3.34 -0.81
CA VAL A 98 -16.99 -3.92 -0.38
C VAL A 98 -17.49 -3.20 0.88
N ASN A 99 -18.80 -3.26 1.14
CA ASN A 99 -19.47 -2.60 2.28
C ASN A 99 -19.29 -1.07 2.32
N GLY A 100 -19.19 -0.43 1.16
CA GLY A 100 -18.98 1.03 1.05
C GLY A 100 -20.09 1.87 1.69
N ALA A 101 -21.34 1.37 1.76
CA ALA A 101 -22.43 2.03 2.48
C ALA A 101 -22.17 2.12 4.00
N GLY A 102 -21.36 1.21 4.55
CA GLY A 102 -20.88 1.23 5.93
C GLY A 102 -19.72 2.19 6.18
N GLY A 103 -19.30 2.97 5.16
CA GLY A 103 -18.20 3.92 5.27
C GLY A 103 -16.81 3.34 4.97
N GLU A 104 -16.74 2.08 4.54
CA GLU A 104 -15.50 1.44 4.09
C GLU A 104 -14.97 2.10 2.82
N LYS A 105 -13.63 2.12 2.70
CA LYS A 105 -12.90 2.78 1.61
C LYS A 105 -11.72 1.95 1.14
N THR A 106 -11.34 2.09 -0.12
CA THR A 106 -10.00 1.74 -0.60
C THR A 106 -9.17 3.02 -0.63
N ILE A 107 -8.00 3.01 0.01
CA ILE A 107 -7.18 4.21 0.22
C ILE A 107 -5.77 3.98 -0.33
N VAL A 108 -5.30 4.92 -1.14
CA VAL A 108 -3.90 5.10 -1.53
C VAL A 108 -3.44 6.44 -1.01
N GLY A 109 -2.50 6.47 -0.07
CA GLY A 109 -1.98 7.69 0.52
C GLY A 109 -1.14 8.52 -0.45
N ASN A 110 -0.41 9.50 0.07
CA ASN A 110 0.30 10.48 -0.75
C ASN A 110 1.64 9.93 -1.27
N LYS A 111 2.06 10.40 -2.45
CA LYS A 111 3.38 10.15 -3.03
C LYS A 111 3.68 8.65 -3.21
N CYS A 112 2.63 7.85 -3.41
CA CYS A 112 2.79 6.43 -3.72
C CYS A 112 3.27 6.25 -5.16
N PHE A 113 4.10 5.24 -5.39
CA PHE A 113 4.54 4.85 -6.73
C PHE A 113 4.09 3.42 -7.01
N LEU A 114 3.01 3.28 -7.77
CA LEU A 114 2.43 2.01 -8.16
C LEU A 114 2.93 1.69 -9.57
N MET A 115 3.83 0.72 -9.69
CA MET A 115 4.42 0.31 -10.97
C MET A 115 3.49 -0.59 -11.76
N ALA A 116 3.87 -0.85 -13.01
CA ALA A 116 2.96 -1.43 -14.01
C ALA A 116 2.34 -2.75 -13.55
N ASN A 117 1.05 -2.91 -13.80
CA ASN A 117 0.23 -4.08 -13.44
C ASN A 117 0.22 -4.42 -11.94
N SER A 118 0.55 -3.48 -11.06
CA SER A 118 0.25 -3.68 -9.63
C SER A 118 -1.26 -3.60 -9.38
N HIS A 119 -1.72 -4.33 -8.37
CA HIS A 119 -3.13 -4.47 -8.02
C HIS A 119 -3.37 -4.05 -6.57
N VAL A 120 -4.33 -3.14 -6.39
CA VAL A 120 -4.87 -2.74 -5.09
C VAL A 120 -6.32 -3.21 -5.03
N ALA A 121 -6.55 -4.32 -4.34
CA ALA A 121 -7.89 -4.87 -4.16
C ALA A 121 -8.78 -3.97 -3.28
N HIS A 122 -10.02 -4.41 -3.11
CA HIS A 122 -11.02 -3.77 -2.27
C HIS A 122 -10.57 -3.61 -0.82
N ASN A 123 -10.97 -2.50 -0.19
CA ASN A 123 -10.72 -2.19 1.22
C ASN A 123 -9.24 -2.12 1.61
N CYS A 124 -8.31 -2.11 0.65
CA CYS A 124 -6.90 -1.90 0.95
C CYS A 124 -6.67 -0.48 1.48
N LYS A 125 -5.69 -0.33 2.36
CA LYS A 125 -5.26 0.96 2.91
C LYS A 125 -3.76 1.09 2.81
N LEU A 126 -3.29 1.88 1.87
CA LEU A 126 -1.88 2.22 1.71
C LEU A 126 -1.63 3.59 2.34
N GLY A 127 -0.57 3.68 3.14
CA GLY A 127 -0.03 4.90 3.68
C GLY A 127 0.69 5.74 2.62
N ASN A 128 1.62 6.58 3.06
CA ASN A 128 2.34 7.51 2.20
C ASN A 128 3.68 6.93 1.73
N ASN A 129 4.13 7.36 0.55
CA ASN A 129 5.42 6.97 -0.02
C ASN A 129 5.60 5.44 -0.19
N VAL A 130 4.49 4.71 -0.29
CA VAL A 130 4.50 3.27 -0.57
C VAL A 130 4.92 3.04 -2.01
N ILE A 131 5.74 2.03 -2.24
CA ILE A 131 6.13 1.60 -3.58
C ILE A 131 5.66 0.17 -3.80
N LEU A 132 4.82 -0.02 -4.80
CA LEU A 132 4.47 -1.34 -5.33
C LEU A 132 5.20 -1.51 -6.67
N ALA A 133 6.16 -2.41 -6.74
CA ALA A 133 6.84 -2.71 -7.99
C ALA A 133 5.96 -3.54 -8.94
N ASN A 134 6.45 -3.76 -10.17
CA ASN A 134 5.67 -4.35 -11.25
C ASN A 134 5.00 -5.65 -10.84
N GLY A 135 3.70 -5.78 -11.12
CA GLY A 135 2.94 -7.00 -10.82
C GLY A 135 2.76 -7.31 -9.33
N CYS A 136 3.04 -6.37 -8.42
CA CYS A 136 2.74 -6.58 -7.00
C CYS A 136 1.22 -6.61 -6.77
N LEU A 137 0.71 -7.68 -6.15
CA LEU A 137 -0.72 -7.94 -5.98
C LEU A 137 -1.09 -7.90 -4.49
N LEU A 138 -1.91 -6.92 -4.11
CA LEU A 138 -2.52 -6.85 -2.78
C LEU A 138 -3.93 -7.42 -2.86
N ALA A 139 -4.21 -8.47 -2.08
CA ALA A 139 -5.58 -8.97 -1.93
C ALA A 139 -6.42 -8.08 -0.99
N GLY A 140 -7.70 -8.40 -0.84
CA GLY A 140 -8.65 -7.56 -0.10
C GLY A 140 -8.21 -7.26 1.34
N TYR A 141 -8.54 -6.06 1.82
CA TYR A 141 -8.28 -5.61 3.20
C TYR A 141 -6.80 -5.58 3.62
N VAL A 142 -5.86 -5.50 2.67
CA VAL A 142 -4.45 -5.34 3.00
C VAL A 142 -4.16 -3.92 3.47
N GLU A 143 -3.42 -3.80 4.57
CA GLU A 143 -2.92 -2.52 5.07
C GLU A 143 -1.41 -2.43 4.84
N VAL A 144 -0.95 -1.31 4.28
CA VAL A 144 0.47 -1.05 4.00
C VAL A 144 0.83 0.29 4.62
N GLU A 145 1.75 0.29 5.57
CA GLU A 145 2.21 1.50 6.25
C GLU A 145 3.24 2.27 5.41
N ASP A 146 3.56 3.49 5.86
CA ASP A 146 4.39 4.44 5.14
C ASP A 146 5.76 3.88 4.75
N PHE A 147 6.24 4.28 3.58
CA PHE A 147 7.57 3.93 3.05
C PHE A 147 7.85 2.43 2.82
N ALA A 148 6.85 1.56 2.95
CA ALA A 148 7.01 0.15 2.60
C ALA A 148 7.34 -0.01 1.10
N PHE A 149 8.23 -0.95 0.79
CA PHE A 149 8.63 -1.28 -0.58
C PHE A 149 8.29 -2.75 -0.88
N LEU A 150 7.34 -2.96 -1.78
CA LEU A 150 6.98 -4.29 -2.26
C LEU A 150 7.58 -4.53 -3.63
N SER A 151 8.46 -5.53 -3.73
CA SER A 151 9.18 -5.88 -4.96
C SER A 151 8.27 -6.50 -6.02
N GLY A 152 8.83 -6.69 -7.22
CA GLY A 152 8.07 -7.17 -8.37
C GLY A 152 7.46 -8.55 -8.13
N ASN A 153 6.21 -8.72 -8.58
CA ASN A 153 5.43 -9.95 -8.46
C ASN A 153 5.29 -10.49 -7.02
N VAL A 154 5.36 -9.61 -6.02
CA VAL A 154 5.01 -9.97 -4.64
C VAL A 154 3.49 -10.14 -4.55
N THR A 155 3.04 -11.17 -3.84
CA THR A 155 1.62 -11.41 -3.59
C THR A 155 1.33 -11.34 -2.11
N VAL A 156 0.35 -10.52 -1.71
CA VAL A 156 -0.05 -10.33 -0.32
C VAL A 156 -1.43 -10.91 -0.08
N HIS A 157 -1.53 -11.85 0.86
CA HIS A 157 -2.79 -12.47 1.23
C HIS A 157 -3.75 -11.46 1.90
N GLN A 158 -5.05 -11.68 1.74
CA GLN A 158 -6.07 -10.80 2.31
C GLN A 158 -5.91 -10.63 3.83
N HIS A 159 -6.25 -9.44 4.32
CA HIS A 159 -6.13 -9.00 5.72
C HIS A 159 -4.70 -8.95 6.29
N CYS A 160 -3.66 -9.12 5.48
CA CYS A 160 -2.28 -8.93 5.94
C CYS A 160 -1.97 -7.45 6.15
N ARG A 161 -1.11 -7.17 7.13
CA ARG A 161 -0.54 -5.85 7.41
C ARG A 161 0.93 -5.83 7.05
N ILE A 162 1.38 -4.76 6.39
CA ILE A 162 2.77 -4.56 5.96
C ILE A 162 3.29 -3.30 6.64
N GLY A 163 4.22 -3.46 7.58
CA GLY A 163 4.71 -2.38 8.43
C GLY A 163 5.64 -1.39 7.72
N GLU A 164 5.78 -0.21 8.31
CA GLU A 164 6.50 0.93 7.70
C GLU A 164 7.96 0.59 7.40
N TYR A 165 8.50 1.13 6.31
CA TYR A 165 9.89 0.89 5.85
C TYR A 165 10.28 -0.59 5.64
N SER A 166 9.33 -1.53 5.68
CA SER A 166 9.61 -2.91 5.32
C SER A 166 9.97 -3.02 3.84
N MET A 167 10.76 -4.04 3.50
CA MET A 167 11.16 -4.33 2.14
C MET A 167 10.99 -5.83 1.88
N THR A 168 10.35 -6.15 0.76
CA THR A 168 10.24 -7.53 0.29
C THR A 168 11.17 -7.78 -0.89
N SER A 169 11.63 -9.01 -1.07
CA SER A 169 12.26 -9.48 -2.30
C SER A 169 11.22 -9.80 -3.37
N GLY A 170 11.61 -9.78 -4.64
CA GLY A 170 10.71 -10.14 -5.73
C GLY A 170 10.17 -11.56 -5.59
N LEU A 171 8.99 -11.82 -6.16
CA LEU A 171 8.32 -13.12 -6.15
C LEU A 171 7.95 -13.63 -4.73
N SER A 172 8.00 -12.78 -3.70
CA SER A 172 7.67 -13.21 -2.34
C SER A 172 6.16 -13.44 -2.17
N LYS A 173 5.79 -14.55 -1.54
CA LYS A 173 4.39 -14.87 -1.18
C LYS A 173 4.17 -14.56 0.30
N ILE A 174 3.37 -13.55 0.61
CA ILE A 174 3.17 -13.03 1.99
C ILE A 174 1.87 -13.60 2.60
N PRO A 175 1.93 -14.67 3.42
CA PRO A 175 0.74 -15.27 4.05
C PRO A 175 0.29 -14.58 5.34
N GLN A 176 1.17 -13.82 5.98
CA GLN A 176 1.02 -13.22 7.32
C GLN A 176 1.64 -11.83 7.38
N ASP A 177 1.45 -11.12 8.49
CA ASP A 177 1.87 -9.73 8.63
C ASP A 177 3.40 -9.59 8.57
N ILE A 178 3.87 -8.50 7.95
CA ILE A 178 5.28 -8.10 7.91
C ILE A 178 5.49 -6.98 8.94
N PRO A 179 6.24 -7.21 10.03
CA PRO A 179 6.53 -6.17 11.01
C PRO A 179 7.32 -4.98 10.41
N PRO A 180 7.22 -3.76 11.00
CA PRO A 180 7.93 -2.57 10.54
C PRO A 180 9.43 -2.76 10.37
N TYR A 181 10.05 -2.09 9.40
CA TYR A 181 11.49 -2.12 9.17
C TYR A 181 12.05 -3.48 8.71
N SER A 182 11.21 -4.50 8.52
CA SER A 182 11.66 -5.86 8.17
C SER A 182 12.19 -5.95 6.75
N LEU A 183 13.14 -6.87 6.54
CA LEU A 183 13.52 -7.40 5.24
C LEU A 183 12.94 -8.81 5.11
N VAL A 184 12.22 -9.07 4.02
CA VAL A 184 11.45 -10.29 3.82
C VAL A 184 11.72 -10.90 2.44
N GLU A 185 11.82 -12.22 2.35
CA GLU A 185 11.96 -12.92 1.06
C GLU A 185 11.34 -14.32 1.08
N GLY A 186 11.04 -14.86 -0.10
CA GLY A 186 10.70 -16.27 -0.29
C GLY A 186 9.23 -16.56 -0.60
N SER A 187 8.95 -17.80 -0.97
CA SER A 187 7.59 -18.30 -1.23
C SER A 187 7.43 -19.70 -0.64
N PRO A 188 6.88 -19.85 0.60
CA PRO A 188 6.34 -18.78 1.45
C PRO A 188 7.41 -17.81 1.95
N ALA A 189 7.01 -16.57 2.21
CA ALA A 189 7.93 -15.53 2.64
C ALA A 189 8.31 -15.66 4.12
N GLU A 190 9.52 -15.21 4.42
CA GLU A 190 10.12 -15.27 5.76
C GLU A 190 10.89 -14.00 6.11
N PHE A 191 11.01 -13.74 7.40
CA PHE A 191 11.82 -12.66 7.94
C PHE A 191 13.31 -12.98 7.78
N ARG A 192 14.07 -12.04 7.19
CA ARG A 192 15.52 -12.16 6.95
C ARG A 192 16.37 -11.17 7.74
N GLY A 193 15.74 -10.27 8.49
CA GLY A 193 16.41 -9.22 9.24
C GLY A 193 15.73 -7.88 9.04
N ILE A 194 16.47 -6.80 9.24
CA ILE A 194 15.94 -5.44 9.09
C ILE A 194 16.45 -4.80 7.80
N ASN A 195 15.68 -3.87 7.24
CA ASN A 195 15.98 -3.10 6.04
C ASN A 195 17.06 -2.03 6.30
N VAL A 196 18.28 -2.45 6.66
CA VAL A 196 19.38 -1.56 7.06
C VAL A 196 19.65 -0.49 6.00
N VAL A 197 19.58 -0.84 4.72
CA VAL A 197 19.83 0.07 3.60
C VAL A 197 18.74 1.14 3.50
N GLY A 198 17.46 0.74 3.54
CA GLY A 198 16.33 1.66 3.50
C GLY A 198 16.34 2.62 4.68
N LEU A 199 16.55 2.10 5.89
CA LEU A 199 16.64 2.91 7.11
C LEU A 199 17.78 3.93 7.03
N LYS A 200 18.98 3.53 6.56
CA LYS A 200 20.13 4.44 6.39
C LYS A 200 19.81 5.56 5.39
N ARG A 201 19.20 5.24 4.25
CA ARG A 201 18.81 6.22 3.23
C ARG A 201 17.77 7.22 3.73
N ARG A 202 16.96 6.83 4.72
CA ARG A 202 15.91 7.64 5.34
C ARG A 202 16.36 8.36 6.61
N GLY A 203 17.66 8.37 6.90
CA GLY A 203 18.23 9.18 7.97
C GLY A 203 18.12 8.57 9.37
N PHE A 204 17.80 7.27 9.49
CA PHE A 204 17.82 6.61 10.80
C PHE A 204 19.26 6.56 11.33
N SER A 205 19.43 6.95 12.59
CA SER A 205 20.73 6.95 13.25
C SER A 205 21.32 5.54 13.32
N GLU A 206 22.63 5.42 13.55
CA GLU A 206 23.23 4.11 13.79
C GLU A 206 22.69 3.47 15.08
N GLU A 207 22.45 4.27 16.11
CA GLU A 207 21.89 3.83 17.39
C GLU A 207 20.47 3.26 17.23
N ASP A 208 19.59 3.97 16.53
CA ASP A 208 18.22 3.50 16.27
C ASP A 208 18.23 2.18 15.49
N ARG A 209 19.07 2.08 14.46
CA ARG A 209 19.18 0.83 13.67
C ARG A 209 19.70 -0.33 14.53
N LYS A 210 20.62 -0.09 15.48
CA LYS A 210 21.09 -1.10 16.43
C LYS A 210 19.98 -1.54 17.39
N ILE A 211 19.24 -0.59 17.95
CA ILE A 211 18.12 -0.86 18.87
C ILE A 211 17.01 -1.67 18.16
N ILE A 212 16.60 -1.25 16.95
CA ILE A 212 15.61 -1.98 16.14
C ILE A 212 16.10 -3.41 15.87
N LYS A 213 17.38 -3.59 15.51
CA LYS A 213 17.96 -4.92 15.27
C LYS A 213 17.95 -5.80 16.53
N GLN A 214 18.25 -5.22 17.69
CA GLN A 214 18.21 -5.93 18.99
C GLN A 214 16.79 -6.36 19.34
N ALA A 215 15.80 -5.47 19.19
CA ALA A 215 14.40 -5.81 19.41
C ALA A 215 13.96 -6.99 18.53
N TYR A 216 14.33 -6.98 17.25
CA TYR A 216 14.04 -8.12 16.36
C TYR A 216 14.77 -9.41 16.74
N LYS A 217 16.00 -9.33 17.24
CA LYS A 217 16.72 -10.50 17.75
C LYS A 217 15.97 -11.15 18.92
N ILE A 218 15.40 -10.35 19.82
CA ILE A 218 14.59 -10.85 20.94
C ILE A 218 13.24 -11.38 20.44
N LEU A 219 12.58 -10.66 19.52
CA LEU A 219 11.26 -11.02 18.99
C LEU A 219 11.26 -12.38 18.26
N TYR A 220 12.34 -12.67 17.54
CA TYR A 220 12.50 -13.91 16.76
C TYR A 220 13.34 -14.98 17.46
N ASP A 221 13.61 -14.81 18.76
CA ASP A 221 14.29 -15.82 19.55
C ASP A 221 13.38 -17.04 19.79
N LYS A 222 13.75 -18.19 19.22
CA LYS A 222 12.98 -19.43 19.29
C LYS A 222 13.10 -20.13 20.65
N SER A 223 14.02 -19.70 21.52
CA SER A 223 14.17 -20.30 22.85
C SER A 223 13.05 -19.92 23.82
N ARG A 224 12.17 -18.99 23.45
CA ARG A 224 11.10 -18.47 24.31
C ARG A 224 9.82 -18.19 23.54
N PRO A 225 8.65 -18.20 24.22
CA PRO A 225 7.40 -17.79 23.60
C PRO A 225 7.41 -16.31 23.18
N ARG A 226 6.74 -15.98 22.07
CA ARG A 226 6.67 -14.60 21.55
C ARG A 226 6.11 -13.60 22.56
N SER A 227 5.18 -14.02 23.42
CA SER A 227 4.63 -13.17 24.48
C SER A 227 5.69 -12.75 25.50
N GLU A 228 6.63 -13.64 25.82
CA GLU A 228 7.77 -13.35 26.69
C GLU A 228 8.75 -12.40 26.01
N SER A 229 9.07 -12.65 24.73
CA SER A 229 9.91 -11.74 23.94
C SER A 229 9.34 -10.32 23.89
N LEU A 230 8.03 -10.16 23.69
CA LEU A 230 7.37 -8.85 23.69
C LEU A 230 7.47 -8.17 25.06
N ALA A 231 7.25 -8.90 26.16
CA ALA A 231 7.37 -8.34 27.50
C ALA A 231 8.80 -7.85 27.82
N ILE A 232 9.83 -8.57 27.35
CA ILE A 232 11.23 -8.15 27.45
C ILE A 232 11.46 -6.87 26.66
N ILE A 233 11.04 -6.84 25.39
CA ILE A 233 11.22 -5.68 24.50
C ILE A 233 10.54 -4.43 25.10
N GLU A 234 9.33 -4.57 25.63
CA GLU A 234 8.62 -3.46 26.28
C GLU A 234 9.35 -2.94 27.52
N LYS A 235 9.86 -3.85 28.36
CA LYS A 235 10.56 -3.46 29.57
C LYS A 235 11.88 -2.75 29.27
N GLU A 236 12.62 -3.21 28.27
CA GLU A 236 13.98 -2.73 27.97
C GLU A 236 14.00 -1.53 27.03
N TYR A 237 13.02 -1.39 26.13
CA TYR A 237 13.08 -0.45 25.00
C TYR A 237 11.80 0.39 24.79
N SER A 238 10.86 0.41 25.75
CA SER A 238 9.58 1.16 25.61
C SER A 238 9.73 2.65 25.36
N SER A 239 10.85 3.27 25.76
CA SER A 239 11.13 4.68 25.49
C SER A 239 11.53 4.98 24.05
N ASN A 240 11.94 3.96 23.27
CA ASN A 240 12.28 4.13 21.86
C ASN A 240 11.02 4.01 20.98
N LYS A 241 10.65 5.10 20.30
CA LYS A 241 9.43 5.17 19.47
C LYS A 241 9.35 4.10 18.38
N TYR A 242 10.48 3.71 17.79
CA TYR A 242 10.49 2.70 16.71
C TYR A 242 10.19 1.31 17.27
N VAL A 243 10.75 1.00 18.45
CA VAL A 243 10.49 -0.28 19.12
C VAL A 243 9.05 -0.34 19.66
N ALA A 244 8.55 0.77 20.20
CA ALA A 244 7.15 0.87 20.61
C ALA A 244 6.19 0.57 19.44
N HIS A 245 6.49 1.06 18.24
CA HIS A 245 5.71 0.75 17.03
C HIS A 245 5.77 -0.74 16.66
N ILE A 246 6.95 -1.39 16.71
CA ILE A 246 7.07 -2.85 16.48
C ILE A 246 6.15 -3.61 17.45
N VAL A 247 6.21 -3.29 18.74
CA VAL A 247 5.41 -3.96 19.77
C VAL A 247 3.92 -3.78 19.50
N ASP A 248 3.46 -2.55 19.27
CA ASP A 248 2.05 -2.25 19.00
C ASP A 248 1.56 -2.98 17.74
N PHE A 249 2.36 -2.96 16.67
CA PHE A 249 2.06 -3.65 15.42
C PHE A 249 1.86 -5.15 15.65
N VAL A 250 2.80 -5.80 16.35
CA VAL A 250 2.77 -7.25 16.61
C VAL A 250 1.59 -7.61 17.51
N LYS A 251 1.31 -6.82 18.56
CA LYS A 251 0.15 -7.06 19.46
C LYS A 251 -1.19 -6.97 18.75
N LYS A 252 -1.32 -6.05 17.77
CA LYS A 252 -2.54 -5.87 16.98
C LYS A 252 -2.67 -6.84 15.79
N SER A 253 -1.65 -7.66 15.54
CA SER A 253 -1.69 -8.64 14.45
C SER A 253 -2.80 -9.67 14.68
N LYS A 254 -3.67 -9.82 13.68
CA LYS A 254 -4.75 -10.83 13.67
C LYS A 254 -4.35 -12.11 12.94
N ARG A 255 -3.37 -12.02 12.03
CA ARG A 255 -2.87 -13.13 11.21
C ARG A 255 -1.58 -13.76 11.75
N GLY A 256 -1.04 -13.20 12.83
CA GLY A 256 0.33 -13.43 13.23
C GLY A 256 1.32 -12.76 12.28
N ILE A 257 2.60 -12.82 12.66
CA ILE A 257 3.72 -12.28 11.88
C ILE A 257 4.49 -13.44 11.23
N LEU A 258 5.20 -13.15 10.14
CA LEU A 258 6.09 -14.11 9.47
C LEU A 258 7.08 -14.76 10.47
N ASN A 259 7.58 -15.94 10.13
CA ASN A 259 8.64 -16.62 10.89
C ASN A 259 10.03 -16.31 10.32
N SER A 260 11.09 -16.66 11.06
CA SER A 260 12.48 -16.53 10.62
C SER A 260 13.07 -17.88 10.16
N HIS A 261 13.81 -17.87 9.04
CA HIS A 261 14.68 -18.98 8.64
C HIS A 261 15.95 -18.97 9.51
N HIS A 262 16.39 -20.15 9.95
CA HIS A 262 17.81 -20.35 10.26
C HIS A 262 18.47 -20.88 8.99
N GLU A 263 19.55 -20.25 8.56
CA GLU A 263 20.60 -20.97 7.80
C GLU A 263 21.41 -21.82 8.80
#